data_AF-A2DR01-F1
#
_entry.id   AF-A2DR01-F1
#
_cell.length_a   1.000
_cell.length_b   1.000
_cell.length_c   1.000
_cell.angle_alpha   90.00
_cell.angle_beta   90.00
_cell.angle_gamma   90.00
#
_symmetry.space_group_name_H-M   'P 1'
#
loop_
_entity.id
_entity.type
_entity.pdbx_description
1 polymer ?
#
loop_
_entity_poly.entity_id
_entity_poly.type
_entity_poly.pdbx_seq_one_letter_code
_entity_poly.pdbx_strand_id
1 'polypeptide(L)'
;MHQDNMKITGSHMSASTPSQWPFLTGVDVRFFMEGEELILCQGNVFSYYFGLIGLVMCLILYKSRNYLTNMIWVVGWCFSCFPFYLIPRVMFLYHYLIPMMLGCCAFGASLELFPPKIKGITASCAIILTAFGFWLWVPLVTGKYRRDNELMFWNPKRLNVTSNSSNSSLS
;
A
#
# COMPACT_ATOMS: atom_id res chain seq x y z
N MET A 1 -16.29 -18.02 -15.74
CA MET A 1 -15.49 -16.85 -15.29
C MET A 1 -16.04 -16.19 -14.03
N HIS A 2 -17.21 -15.52 -14.05
CA HIS A 2 -17.73 -14.88 -12.82
C HIS A 2 -18.04 -15.90 -11.71
N GLN A 3 -18.75 -16.98 -12.04
CA GLN A 3 -19.11 -18.03 -11.08
C GLN A 3 -17.89 -18.73 -10.46
N ASP A 4 -16.79 -18.86 -11.20
CA ASP A 4 -15.57 -19.50 -10.71
C ASP A 4 -14.81 -18.56 -9.76
N ASN A 5 -14.71 -17.27 -10.12
CA ASN A 5 -14.04 -16.25 -9.29
C ASN A 5 -14.72 -16.04 -7.93
N MET A 6 -16.04 -16.16 -7.86
CA MET A 6 -16.81 -15.99 -6.62
C MET A 6 -16.67 -17.18 -5.67
N LYS A 7 -16.14 -18.32 -6.14
CA LYS A 7 -15.93 -19.53 -5.35
C LYS A 7 -14.53 -19.65 -4.76
N ILE A 8 -13.63 -18.69 -5.04
CA ILE A 8 -12.28 -18.68 -4.49
C ILE A 8 -12.33 -18.13 -3.05
N THR A 9 -12.84 -18.93 -2.14
CA THR A 9 -13.00 -18.61 -0.71
C THR A 9 -11.98 -19.32 0.18
N GLY A 10 -11.02 -20.04 -0.42
CA GLY A 10 -9.97 -20.74 0.29
C GLY A 10 -9.13 -19.79 1.14
N SER A 11 -8.82 -20.19 2.37
CA SER A 11 -7.90 -19.44 3.22
C SER A 11 -6.48 -19.48 2.64
N HIS A 12 -5.80 -18.34 2.65
CA HIS A 12 -4.42 -18.23 2.18
C HIS A 12 -3.59 -17.40 3.17
N MET A 13 -2.36 -17.84 3.46
CA MET A 13 -1.50 -17.18 4.47
C MET A 13 -1.18 -15.72 4.13
N SER A 14 -1.07 -15.38 2.84
CA SER A 14 -0.87 -14.01 2.36
C SER A 14 -2.17 -13.24 2.09
N ALA A 15 -3.33 -13.77 2.46
CA ALA A 15 -4.60 -13.07 2.26
C ALA A 15 -4.67 -11.82 3.15
N SER A 16 -5.26 -10.75 2.62
CA SER A 16 -5.50 -9.51 3.37
C SER A 16 -6.84 -8.90 3.00
N THR A 17 -7.36 -8.05 3.89
CA THR A 17 -8.71 -7.48 3.77
C THR A 17 -8.66 -6.02 3.31
N PRO A 18 -9.71 -5.53 2.60
CA PRO A 18 -9.76 -4.15 2.11
C PRO A 18 -9.54 -3.07 3.17
N SER A 19 -10.00 -3.31 4.40
CA SER A 19 -9.84 -2.38 5.53
C SER A 19 -8.38 -2.24 5.99
N GLN A 20 -7.54 -3.23 5.70
CA GLN A 20 -6.14 -3.26 6.11
C GLN A 20 -5.19 -2.58 5.12
N TRP A 21 -5.60 -2.47 3.86
CA TRP A 21 -4.71 -2.01 2.79
C TRP A 21 -4.24 -0.55 2.95
N PRO A 22 -5.12 0.44 3.24
CA PRO A 22 -4.70 1.84 3.32
C PRO A 22 -3.68 2.09 4.45
N PHE A 23 -3.74 1.29 5.51
CA PHE A 23 -2.88 1.41 6.69
C PHE A 23 -1.70 0.45 6.70
N LEU A 24 -1.54 -0.37 5.65
CA LEU A 24 -0.51 -1.41 5.61
C LEU A 24 -0.53 -2.36 6.83
N THR A 25 -1.70 -2.55 7.46
CA THR A 25 -1.84 -3.41 8.66
C THR A 25 -2.03 -4.89 8.33
N GLY A 26 -2.24 -5.19 7.04
CA GLY A 26 -2.41 -6.55 6.51
C GLY A 26 -1.10 -7.29 6.30
N VAL A 27 -1.23 -8.48 5.73
CA VAL A 27 -0.13 -9.38 5.39
C VAL A 27 0.39 -9.05 3.99
N ASP A 28 1.71 -9.02 3.81
CA ASP A 28 2.33 -8.85 2.48
C ASP A 28 2.22 -10.15 1.65
N VAL A 29 2.17 -10.00 0.33
CA VAL A 29 2.04 -11.13 -0.59
C VAL A 29 3.41 -11.70 -0.89
N ARG A 30 3.63 -12.98 -0.59
CA ARG A 30 4.86 -13.68 -1.01
C ARG A 30 4.76 -14.04 -2.49
N PHE A 31 5.74 -13.61 -3.27
CA PHE A 31 5.85 -13.94 -4.68
C PHE A 31 6.87 -15.04 -4.95
N PHE A 32 7.95 -15.07 -4.18
CA PHE A 32 8.99 -16.08 -4.31
C PHE A 32 9.65 -16.36 -2.96
N MET A 33 10.05 -17.60 -2.75
CA MET A 33 10.81 -18.01 -1.57
C MET A 33 11.64 -19.25 -1.90
N GLU A 34 12.96 -19.14 -1.76
CA GLU A 34 13.90 -20.25 -1.85
C GLU A 34 15.08 -20.00 -0.92
N GLY A 35 15.29 -20.87 0.06
CA GLY A 35 16.32 -20.67 1.09
C GLY A 35 16.13 -19.35 1.84
N GLU A 36 17.13 -18.47 1.74
CA GLU A 36 17.12 -17.14 2.38
C GLU A 36 16.50 -16.05 1.49
N GLU A 37 16.35 -16.31 0.18
CA GLU A 37 15.78 -15.37 -0.77
C GLU A 37 14.25 -15.32 -0.61
N LEU A 38 13.71 -14.12 -0.42
CA LEU A 38 12.29 -13.87 -0.22
C LEU A 38 11.89 -12.63 -1.01
N ILE A 39 10.92 -12.79 -1.91
CA ILE A 39 10.34 -11.68 -2.67
C ILE A 39 8.93 -11.42 -2.17
N LEU A 40 8.71 -10.20 -1.69
CA LEU A 40 7.43 -9.72 -1.17
C LEU A 40 6.87 -8.62 -2.07
N CYS A 41 5.56 -8.68 -2.29
CA CYS A 41 4.78 -7.55 -2.76
C CYS A 41 4.53 -6.59 -1.60
N GLN A 42 5.51 -5.72 -1.33
CA GLN A 42 5.43 -4.70 -0.30
C GLN A 42 5.40 -3.30 -0.91
N GLY A 43 4.44 -2.50 -0.46
CA GLY A 43 4.36 -1.09 -0.82
C GLY A 43 5.35 -0.22 -0.07
N ASN A 44 5.65 0.95 -0.62
CA ASN A 44 6.38 1.99 0.09
C ASN A 44 5.47 2.65 1.14
N VAL A 45 5.85 2.56 2.41
CA VAL A 45 5.06 3.04 3.54
C VAL A 45 4.76 4.53 3.45
N PHE A 46 5.75 5.33 3.08
CA PHE A 46 5.59 6.77 2.93
C PHE A 46 4.59 7.09 1.82
N SER A 47 4.67 6.37 0.69
CA SER A 47 3.70 6.54 -0.39
C SER A 47 2.28 6.26 0.10
N TYR A 48 2.06 5.16 0.85
CA TYR A 48 0.73 4.81 1.39
C TYR A 48 0.16 5.91 2.27
N TYR A 49 0.95 6.40 3.23
CA TYR A 49 0.49 7.46 4.13
C TYR A 49 0.29 8.79 3.40
N PHE A 50 1.16 9.16 2.47
CA PHE A 50 0.96 10.38 1.66
C PHE A 50 -0.29 10.27 0.80
N GLY A 51 -0.55 9.12 0.18
CA GLY A 51 -1.79 8.89 -0.56
C GLY A 51 -3.03 9.04 0.32
N LEU A 52 -3.02 8.44 1.51
CA LEU A 52 -4.13 8.57 2.47
C LEU A 52 -4.33 10.02 2.94
N ILE A 53 -3.25 10.71 3.29
CA ILE A 53 -3.29 12.14 3.67
C ILE A 53 -3.85 12.97 2.51
N GLY A 54 -3.41 12.70 1.27
CA GLY A 54 -3.89 13.37 0.07
C GLY A 54 -5.40 13.24 -0.13
N LEU A 55 -5.95 12.03 0.05
CA LEU A 55 -7.38 11.77 -0.01
C LEU A 55 -8.15 12.54 1.07
N VAL A 56 -7.66 12.51 2.32
CA VAL A 56 -8.28 13.23 3.45
C VAL A 56 -8.25 14.74 3.20
N MET A 57 -7.14 15.28 2.71
CA MET A 57 -7.00 16.70 2.40
C MET A 57 -7.92 17.14 1.27
N CYS A 58 -8.01 16.33 0.20
CA CYS A 58 -8.94 16.58 -0.90
C CYS A 58 -10.41 16.55 -0.43
N LEU A 59 -10.75 15.73 0.57
CA LEU A 59 -12.10 15.64 1.13
C LEU A 59 -12.45 16.83 2.04
N ILE A 60 -11.54 17.22 2.95
CA ILE A 60 -11.80 18.23 3.99
C ILE A 60 -11.74 19.66 3.44
N LEU A 61 -10.87 19.94 2.46
CA LEU A 61 -10.59 21.30 1.98
C LEU A 61 -11.57 21.76 0.88
N TYR A 62 -12.87 21.69 1.20
CA TYR A 62 -13.99 22.02 0.30
C TYR A 62 -14.04 23.47 -0.17
N LYS A 63 -13.42 24.40 0.57
CA LYS A 63 -13.39 25.83 0.23
C LYS A 63 -12.37 26.19 -0.83
N SER A 64 -11.58 25.23 -1.31
CA SER A 64 -10.56 25.49 -2.33
C SER A 64 -11.16 25.67 -3.72
N ARG A 65 -10.58 26.57 -4.52
CA ARG A 65 -11.03 26.86 -5.89
C ARG A 65 -11.06 25.61 -6.78
N ASN A 66 -10.16 24.66 -6.53
CA ASN A 66 -9.99 23.43 -7.31
C ASN A 66 -10.65 22.21 -6.63
N TYR A 67 -11.53 22.41 -5.66
CA TYR A 67 -12.10 21.32 -4.87
C TYR A 67 -12.77 20.24 -5.73
N LEU A 68 -13.65 20.63 -6.66
CA LEU A 68 -14.34 19.67 -7.54
C LEU A 68 -13.36 18.88 -8.41
N THR A 69 -12.33 19.54 -8.94
CA THR A 69 -11.28 18.89 -9.71
C THR A 69 -10.50 17.90 -8.84
N ASN A 70 -10.20 18.26 -7.59
CA ASN A 70 -9.47 17.40 -6.67
C ASN A 70 -10.31 16.20 -6.20
N MET A 71 -11.63 16.37 -6.10
CA MET A 71 -12.57 15.32 -5.71
C MET A 71 -12.62 14.16 -6.70
N ILE A 72 -12.24 14.34 -7.97
CA ILE A 72 -12.20 13.25 -8.95
C ILE A 72 -11.28 12.11 -8.48
N TRP A 73 -10.19 12.44 -7.77
CA TRP A 73 -9.23 11.46 -7.26
C TRP A 73 -9.80 10.67 -6.09
N VAL A 74 -10.55 11.34 -5.20
CA VAL A 74 -11.25 10.70 -4.08
C VAL A 74 -12.34 9.77 -4.60
N VAL A 75 -13.15 10.25 -5.55
CA VAL A 75 -14.20 9.44 -6.18
C VAL A 75 -13.59 8.23 -6.89
N GLY A 76 -12.53 8.43 -7.68
CA GLY A 76 -11.81 7.33 -8.33
C GLY A 76 -11.25 6.32 -7.33
N TRP A 77 -10.68 6.79 -6.22
CA TRP A 77 -10.23 5.91 -5.14
C TRP A 77 -11.39 5.10 -4.55
N CYS A 78 -12.53 5.73 -4.28
CA CYS A 78 -13.73 5.03 -3.78
C CYS A 78 -14.22 3.95 -4.78
N PHE A 79 -14.34 4.29 -6.06
CA PHE A 79 -14.80 3.33 -7.08
C PHE A 79 -13.81 2.19 -7.34
N SER A 80 -12.53 2.39 -7.07
CA SER A 80 -11.52 1.32 -7.18
C SER A 80 -11.36 0.52 -5.88
N CYS A 81 -11.68 1.08 -4.71
CA CYS A 81 -11.48 0.43 -3.42
C CYS A 81 -12.75 -0.22 -2.86
N PHE A 82 -13.89 0.48 -2.89
CA PHE A 82 -15.13 0.05 -2.26
C PHE A 82 -15.74 -1.23 -2.84
N PRO A 83 -15.68 -1.52 -4.15
CA PRO A 83 -16.19 -2.79 -4.67
C PRO A 83 -15.58 -4.01 -3.98
N PHE A 84 -14.32 -3.94 -3.52
CA PHE A 84 -13.67 -5.05 -2.83
C PHE A 84 -14.31 -5.39 -1.48
N TYR A 85 -15.01 -4.46 -0.82
CA TYR A 85 -15.75 -4.76 0.41
C TYR A 85 -17.00 -5.63 0.16
N LEU A 86 -17.48 -5.67 -1.08
CA LEU A 86 -18.70 -6.39 -1.48
C LEU A 86 -18.40 -7.74 -2.12
N ILE A 87 -17.13 -8.09 -2.33
CA ILE A 87 -16.74 -9.33 -3.00
C ILE A 87 -16.32 -10.36 -1.95
N PRO A 88 -17.10 -11.44 -1.72
CA PRO A 88 -16.80 -12.48 -0.74
C PRO A 88 -15.79 -13.48 -1.28
N ARG A 89 -14.60 -13.02 -1.70
CA ARG A 89 -13.51 -13.88 -2.19
C ARG A 89 -12.21 -13.58 -1.46
N VAL A 90 -11.25 -14.49 -1.52
CA VAL A 90 -9.90 -14.24 -1.01
C VAL A 90 -9.24 -13.11 -1.80
N MET A 91 -8.68 -12.14 -1.08
CA MET A 91 -8.03 -10.97 -1.66
C MET A 91 -6.65 -10.77 -1.05
N PHE A 92 -5.88 -9.93 -1.73
CA PHE A 92 -4.46 -9.75 -1.49
C PHE A 92 -4.10 -8.27 -1.62
N LEU A 93 -3.00 -7.87 -1.01
CA LEU A 93 -2.57 -6.47 -0.95
C LEU A 93 -2.42 -5.84 -2.35
N TYR A 94 -2.00 -6.60 -3.36
CA TYR A 94 -1.83 -6.09 -4.72
C TYR A 94 -3.15 -5.60 -5.36
N HIS A 95 -4.32 -6.04 -4.88
CA HIS A 95 -5.61 -5.51 -5.34
C HIS A 95 -5.76 -4.02 -5.04
N TYR A 96 -5.04 -3.52 -4.03
CA TYR A 96 -5.02 -2.11 -3.67
C TYR A 96 -4.09 -1.27 -4.55
N LEU A 97 -3.40 -1.83 -5.55
CA LEU A 97 -2.46 -1.07 -6.38
C LEU A 97 -3.14 0.09 -7.14
N ILE A 98 -4.32 -0.15 -7.74
CA ILE A 98 -5.06 0.89 -8.46
C ILE A 98 -5.56 1.98 -7.50
N PRO A 99 -6.26 1.65 -6.38
CA PRO A 99 -6.56 2.65 -5.35
C PRO A 99 -5.34 3.42 -4.91
N MET A 100 -4.21 2.74 -4.68
CA MET A 100 -2.98 3.37 -4.22
C MET A 100 -2.43 4.40 -5.21
N MET A 101 -2.46 4.09 -6.52
CA MET A 101 -2.08 5.04 -7.57
C MET A 101 -2.96 6.29 -7.55
N LEU A 102 -4.28 6.13 -7.42
CA LEU A 102 -5.22 7.25 -7.31
C LEU A 102 -5.01 8.06 -6.02
N GLY A 103 -4.65 7.40 -4.93
CA GLY A 103 -4.22 8.07 -3.69
C GLY A 103 -2.98 8.93 -3.89
N CYS A 104 -1.96 8.45 -4.61
CA CYS A 104 -0.79 9.27 -4.96
C CYS A 104 -1.16 10.49 -5.81
N CYS A 105 -2.08 10.34 -6.77
CA CYS A 105 -2.61 11.47 -7.54
C CYS A 105 -3.37 12.45 -6.64
N ALA A 106 -4.17 11.96 -5.69
CA ALA A 106 -4.86 12.78 -4.70
C ALA A 106 -3.87 13.57 -3.82
N PHE A 107 -2.74 12.96 -3.44
CA PHE A 107 -1.67 13.67 -2.73
C PHE A 107 -1.11 14.82 -3.56
N GLY A 108 -0.75 14.58 -4.83
CA GLY A 108 -0.30 15.63 -5.74
C GLY A 108 -1.32 16.76 -5.90
N ALA A 109 -2.60 16.42 -6.07
CA ALA A 109 -3.69 17.38 -6.17
C ALA A 109 -3.90 18.18 -4.87
N SER A 110 -3.71 17.54 -3.71
CA SER A 110 -3.80 18.20 -2.40
C SER A 110 -2.70 19.23 -2.18
N LEU A 111 -1.55 19.11 -2.87
CA LEU A 111 -0.47 20.08 -2.77
C LEU A 111 -0.83 21.44 -3.36
N GLU A 112 -1.78 21.49 -4.31
CA GLU A 112 -2.32 22.75 -4.87
C GLU A 112 -3.12 23.57 -3.84
N LEU A 113 -3.43 22.97 -2.70
CA LEU A 113 -4.17 23.62 -1.62
C LEU A 113 -3.24 24.45 -0.72
N PHE A 114 -1.92 24.24 -0.82
CA PHE A 114 -0.94 24.96 -0.04
C PHE A 114 -0.37 26.19 -0.77
N PRO A 115 0.07 27.22 -0.03
CA PRO A 115 0.84 28.32 -0.59
C PRO A 115 2.13 27.84 -1.29
N PRO A 116 2.64 28.54 -2.32
CA PRO A 116 3.76 28.07 -3.15
C PRO A 116 5.02 27.64 -2.37
N LYS A 117 5.37 28.37 -1.30
CA LYS A 117 6.53 28.03 -0.45
C LYS A 117 6.34 26.71 0.29
N ILE A 118 5.16 26.52 0.90
CA ILE A 118 4.83 25.30 1.66
C ILE A 118 4.70 24.12 0.71
N LYS A 119 4.02 24.31 -0.42
CA LYS A 119 3.88 23.31 -1.50
C LYS A 119 5.23 22.72 -1.90
N GLY A 120 6.22 23.56 -2.19
CA GLY A 120 7.56 23.12 -2.61
C GLY A 120 8.31 22.36 -1.53
N ILE A 121 8.21 22.81 -0.27
CA ILE A 121 8.83 22.12 0.88
C ILE A 121 8.18 20.76 1.10
N THR A 122 6.84 20.70 1.17
CA THR A 122 6.09 19.45 1.37
C THR A 122 6.36 18.45 0.26
N ALA A 123 6.38 18.89 -1.00
CA ALA A 123 6.71 18.03 -2.14
C ALA A 123 8.14 17.47 -2.03
N SER A 124 9.12 18.33 -1.75
CA SER A 124 10.52 17.92 -1.60
C SER A 124 10.70 16.91 -0.45
N CYS A 125 10.10 17.17 0.71
CA CYS A 125 10.12 16.25 1.85
C CYS A 125 9.48 14.90 1.49
N ALA A 126 8.36 14.90 0.77
CA ALA A 126 7.70 13.68 0.34
C ALA A 126 8.56 12.85 -0.62
N ILE A 127 9.25 13.50 -1.57
CA ILE A 127 10.18 12.83 -2.49
C ILE A 127 11.36 12.22 -1.73
N ILE A 128 11.97 12.96 -0.80
CA ILE A 128 13.09 12.45 0.00
C ILE A 128 12.66 11.23 0.83
N LEU A 129 11.51 11.31 1.50
CA LEU A 129 11.00 10.22 2.32
C LEU A 129 10.62 9.00 1.48
N THR A 130 9.97 9.19 0.32
CA THR A 130 9.65 8.08 -0.57
C THR A 130 10.91 7.45 -1.19
N ALA A 131 11.92 8.24 -1.56
CA ALA A 131 13.21 7.72 -2.03
C ALA A 131 13.94 6.93 -0.94
N PHE A 132 13.97 7.45 0.28
CA PHE A 132 14.51 6.74 1.45
C PHE A 132 13.76 5.42 1.69
N GLY A 133 12.43 5.45 1.66
CA GLY A 133 11.61 4.26 1.79
C GLY A 133 11.88 3.23 0.70
N PHE A 134 11.99 3.66 -0.56
CA PHE A 134 12.33 2.77 -1.67
C PHE A 134 13.70 2.12 -1.43
N TRP A 135 14.72 2.91 -1.09
CA TRP A 135 16.03 2.39 -0.74
C TRP A 135 15.97 1.38 0.41
N LEU A 136 15.14 1.63 1.43
CA LEU A 136 14.97 0.77 2.59
C LEU A 136 14.32 -0.58 2.21
N TRP A 137 13.24 -0.57 1.44
CA TRP A 137 12.46 -1.78 1.13
C TRP A 137 12.84 -2.48 -0.19
N VAL A 138 13.71 -1.93 -1.03
CA VAL A 138 14.15 -2.57 -2.28
C VAL A 138 14.71 -3.99 -2.12
N PRO A 139 15.38 -4.38 -1.01
CA PRO A 139 15.81 -5.77 -0.84
C PRO A 139 14.64 -6.77 -0.82
N LEU A 140 13.47 -6.37 -0.28
CA LEU A 140 12.27 -7.23 -0.22
C LEU A 140 11.65 -7.48 -1.59
N VAL A 141 11.85 -6.55 -2.53
CA VAL A 141 11.29 -6.64 -3.88
C VAL A 141 12.25 -7.38 -4.82
N THR A 142 13.55 -7.29 -4.55
CA THR A 142 14.61 -7.86 -5.41
C THR A 142 15.13 -9.22 -4.94
N GLY A 143 14.69 -9.70 -3.78
CA GLY A 143 15.18 -10.97 -3.20
C GLY A 143 16.61 -10.92 -2.67
N LYS A 144 17.22 -9.72 -2.60
CA LYS A 144 18.60 -9.54 -2.11
C LYS A 144 18.66 -9.59 -0.58
N TYR A 145 19.89 -9.68 -0.05
CA TYR A 145 20.18 -9.72 1.38
C TYR A 145 19.39 -8.65 2.16
N ARG A 146 18.62 -9.12 3.14
CA ARG A 146 17.72 -8.28 3.93
C ARG A 146 18.56 -7.41 4.87
N ARG A 147 18.19 -6.13 4.99
CA ARG A 147 18.70 -5.31 6.09
C ARG A 147 17.98 -5.72 7.37
N ASP A 148 18.27 -5.01 8.46
CA ASP A 148 17.64 -5.23 9.75
C ASP A 148 16.11 -5.39 9.64
N ASN A 149 15.62 -6.59 9.98
CA ASN A 149 14.23 -6.96 9.83
C ASN A 149 13.33 -6.14 10.77
N GLU A 150 13.82 -5.73 11.93
CA GLU A 150 13.06 -4.93 12.88
C GLU A 150 12.76 -3.53 12.32
N LEU A 151 13.68 -2.99 11.54
CA LEU A 151 13.52 -1.68 10.90
C LEU A 151 12.64 -1.76 9.65
N MET A 152 12.67 -2.90 8.93
CA MET A 152 11.91 -3.10 7.70
C MET A 152 10.44 -3.49 7.96
N PHE A 153 10.16 -4.16 9.07
CA PHE A 153 8.84 -4.63 9.46
C PHE A 153 8.40 -4.05 10.81
N TRP A 154 7.53 -3.05 10.78
CA TRP A 154 6.97 -2.40 11.98
C TRP A 154 5.68 -3.07 12.47
N ASN A 155 5.15 -4.05 11.75
CA ASN A 155 3.91 -4.76 12.10
C ASN A 155 4.20 -6.26 12.31
N PRO A 156 3.89 -6.82 13.49
CA PRO A 156 4.10 -8.24 13.81
C PRO A 156 3.48 -9.22 12.81
N LYS A 157 2.35 -8.85 12.18
CA LYS A 157 1.71 -9.71 11.17
C LYS A 157 2.56 -9.89 9.91
N ARG A 158 3.44 -8.92 9.60
CA ARG A 158 4.38 -9.00 8.48
C ARG A 158 5.60 -9.84 8.84
N LEU A 159 6.05 -9.78 10.10
CA LEU A 159 7.11 -10.64 10.62
C LEU A 159 6.74 -12.12 10.55
N ASN A 160 5.47 -12.47 10.82
CA ASN A 160 5.02 -13.87 10.77
C ASN A 160 5.10 -14.51 9.36
N VAL A 161 5.10 -13.70 8.30
CA VAL A 161 5.34 -14.16 6.93
C VAL A 161 6.78 -14.65 6.74
N THR A 162 7.69 -14.12 7.55
CA THR A 162 9.13 -14.42 7.54
C THR A 162 9.57 -15.45 8.58
N SER A 163 8.72 -15.82 9.55
CA SER A 163 9.08 -16.78 10.61
C SER A 163 8.51 -18.18 10.40
N ASN A 164 7.39 -18.34 9.67
CA ASN A 164 6.90 -19.66 9.27
C ASN A 164 7.83 -20.39 8.27
N SER A 165 8.98 -19.81 7.92
CA SER A 165 10.00 -20.36 7.05
C SER A 165 11.14 -21.12 7.75
N SER A 166 11.28 -21.02 9.08
CA SER A 166 12.34 -21.75 9.81
C SER A 166 11.95 -23.18 10.19
N ASN A 167 10.67 -23.55 10.08
CA ASN A 167 10.16 -24.85 10.52
C ASN A 167 9.85 -25.82 9.37
N SER A 168 9.96 -25.40 8.11
CA SER A 168 9.71 -26.26 6.93
C SER A 168 10.99 -26.86 6.31
N SER A 169 12.15 -26.64 6.91
CA SER A 169 13.44 -27.24 6.52
C SER A 169 13.85 -28.44 7.39
N LEU A 170 12.93 -28.95 8.22
CA LEU A 170 13.15 -30.07 9.14
C LEU A 170 12.19 -31.26 8.94
N SER A 171 11.54 -31.37 7.78
CA SER A 171 10.69 -32.51 7.41
C SER A 171 11.08 -33.10 6.07
#